data_AF-A0A8D3WXX1-F1
#
_entry.id   AF-A0A8D3WXX1-F1
#
_cell.length_a   1.000
_cell.length_b   1.000
_cell.length_c   1.000
_cell.angle_alpha   90.00
_cell.angle_beta   90.00
_cell.angle_gamma   90.00
#
_symmetry.space_group_name_H-M   'P 1'
#
loop_
_entity.id
_entity.type
_entity.pdbx_description
1 polymer ?
#
loop_
_entity_poly.entity_id
_entity_poly.type
_entity_poly.pdbx_seq_one_letter_code
_entity_poly.pdbx_strand_id
1 'polypeptide(L)'
;MLNLISYASSKYTRSKLRKALPNQFVYIIEELLYKTDEFTNKEQYYTKIVQQIISLGQADKLIIGLAYTTQRLVVDHLHVVGDIYDRGPEPDKIMDTLINYHSVDIQWGNHDVLWLGAFAGSKVCLANIIRICARYDNLDIIEDVYGINLRPLLNLAEKYYDDNPAFRPKVSSSDKLSDHERLQITKIHQAIAMIQFKLESPIIKRRPFFNMSERLLLEKIDYDKNEITIYGNTYPLENSCFATVNPEQPDQLLEEEEQVMERLLLSVQHSEKLARHMKFLMKKGSLYLKYNGNLLIHGCIPLDEEGNMEKMTIEDKTYAGRNLLDVFEHYLQEAFAHPEETDDLATDMVWYLWTGEYSSLFGKRAMTTFERYFISDKTTHKEKKNPYYYLRENEEVCQNILAEFNLNPDHGHIINGHTPVKEIEGENPVKANGKMIVIDGGFSKAYQSTTGIAGYTLLYNSYGMQLVAHKHFNSKEDILLEGTDVLSVKRLVDKELERKMVLETNVGEELLKEISILKDLRKYRYS
;
A
#
# COMPACT_ATOMS: atom_id res chain seq x y z
N MET A 1 28.92 -2.05 -19.83
CA MET A 1 27.53 -2.38 -20.20
C MET A 1 27.38 -3.81 -20.70
N LEU A 2 27.92 -4.19 -21.86
CA LEU A 2 27.79 -5.57 -22.37
C LEU A 2 28.34 -6.64 -21.41
N ASN A 3 29.53 -6.42 -20.84
CA ASN A 3 30.09 -7.33 -19.83
C ASN A 3 29.22 -7.45 -18.59
N LEU A 4 28.58 -6.35 -18.17
CA LEU A 4 27.68 -6.33 -17.01
C LEU A 4 26.40 -7.14 -17.29
N ILE A 5 25.86 -7.05 -18.49
CA ILE A 5 24.71 -7.88 -18.90
C ILE A 5 25.11 -9.34 -19.00
N SER A 6 26.29 -9.67 -19.55
CA SER A 6 26.79 -11.05 -19.56
C SER A 6 26.87 -11.61 -18.14
N TYR A 7 27.42 -10.84 -17.20
CA TYR A 7 27.46 -11.21 -15.79
C TYR A 7 26.07 -11.35 -15.16
N ALA A 8 25.19 -10.35 -15.31
CA ALA A 8 23.84 -10.35 -14.74
C ALA A 8 22.94 -11.43 -15.35
N SER A 9 23.16 -11.79 -16.61
CA SER A 9 22.39 -12.79 -17.34
C SER A 9 22.84 -14.23 -17.12
N SER A 10 24.02 -14.45 -16.53
CA SER A 10 24.65 -15.77 -16.35
C SER A 10 23.79 -16.80 -15.62
N LYS A 11 22.82 -16.35 -14.80
CA LYS A 11 21.91 -17.20 -14.03
C LYS A 11 20.58 -17.49 -14.73
N TYR A 12 20.33 -16.85 -15.88
CA TYR A 12 19.04 -16.90 -16.56
C TYR A 12 19.12 -17.67 -17.87
N THR A 13 17.98 -18.20 -18.30
CA THR A 13 17.86 -18.83 -19.62
C THR A 13 17.97 -17.78 -20.72
N ARG A 14 18.41 -18.20 -21.92
CA ARG A 14 18.45 -17.32 -23.10
C ARG A 14 17.09 -16.68 -23.40
N SER A 15 16.00 -17.44 -23.19
CA SER A 15 14.63 -16.93 -23.37
C SER A 15 14.31 -15.78 -22.42
N LYS A 16 14.71 -15.89 -21.14
CA LYS A 16 14.49 -14.82 -20.15
C LYS A 16 15.33 -13.58 -20.46
N LEU A 17 16.60 -13.76 -20.84
CA LEU A 17 17.44 -12.65 -21.31
C LEU A 17 16.82 -11.95 -22.52
N ARG A 18 16.42 -12.70 -23.55
CA ARG A 18 15.83 -12.16 -24.77
C ARG A 18 14.57 -11.31 -24.50
N LYS A 19 13.72 -11.75 -23.56
CA LYS A 19 12.53 -10.99 -23.12
C LYS A 19 12.87 -9.71 -22.35
N ALA A 20 14.06 -9.61 -21.78
CA ALA A 20 14.54 -8.44 -21.04
C ALA A 20 15.31 -7.43 -21.92
N LEU A 21 15.76 -7.85 -23.10
CA LEU A 21 16.49 -7.00 -24.04
C LEU A 21 15.55 -5.99 -24.73
N PRO A 22 16.07 -4.81 -25.10
CA PRO A 22 15.31 -3.85 -25.91
C PRO A 22 14.99 -4.45 -27.28
N ASN A 23 13.70 -4.55 -27.62
CA ASN A 23 13.19 -5.25 -28.81
C ASN A 23 13.94 -4.91 -30.11
N GLN A 24 14.27 -3.63 -30.31
CA GLN A 24 14.96 -3.13 -31.50
C GLN A 24 16.44 -3.54 -31.61
N PHE A 25 17.07 -3.99 -30.53
CA PHE A 25 18.49 -4.38 -30.50
C PHE A 25 18.72 -5.84 -30.10
N VAL A 26 17.66 -6.65 -29.93
CA VAL A 26 17.77 -8.06 -29.48
C VAL A 26 18.83 -8.82 -30.28
N TYR A 27 18.71 -8.83 -31.61
CA TYR A 27 19.63 -9.54 -32.50
C TYR A 27 21.09 -9.07 -32.32
N ILE A 28 21.29 -7.75 -32.32
CA ILE A 28 22.61 -7.14 -32.19
C ILE A 28 23.25 -7.51 -30.85
N ILE A 29 22.47 -7.46 -29.76
CA ILE A 29 22.98 -7.75 -28.41
C ILE A 29 23.26 -9.24 -28.27
N GLU A 30 22.41 -10.13 -28.79
CA GLU A 30 22.68 -11.57 -28.80
C GLU A 30 23.98 -11.89 -29.57
N GLU A 31 24.18 -11.30 -30.74
CA GLU A 31 25.43 -11.45 -31.53
C GLU A 31 26.66 -10.97 -30.76
N LEU A 32 26.54 -9.88 -29.99
CA LEU A 32 27.63 -9.32 -29.20
C LEU A 32 27.88 -10.06 -27.87
N LEU A 33 26.88 -10.75 -27.32
CA LEU A 33 26.98 -11.51 -26.07
C LEU A 33 27.48 -12.94 -26.29
N TYR A 34 27.05 -13.61 -27.36
CA TYR A 34 27.41 -15.00 -27.66
C TYR A 34 28.58 -15.12 -28.64
N LYS A 35 29.52 -14.17 -28.56
CA LYS A 35 30.77 -14.23 -29.34
C LYS A 35 31.42 -15.59 -29.13
N THR A 36 31.65 -16.30 -30.23
CA THR A 36 32.35 -17.58 -30.20
C THR A 36 33.84 -17.28 -30.36
N ASP A 37 34.56 -17.26 -29.24
CA ASP A 37 36.00 -16.91 -29.21
C ASP A 37 36.91 -18.04 -29.73
N GLU A 38 36.37 -19.13 -30.26
CA GLU A 38 37.15 -20.24 -30.84
C GLU A 38 37.93 -19.82 -32.11
N PHE A 39 37.51 -18.78 -32.83
CA PHE A 39 38.20 -18.30 -34.04
C PHE A 39 38.18 -16.77 -34.14
N THR A 40 39.35 -16.15 -34.32
CA THR A 40 39.54 -14.68 -34.43
C THR A 40 38.89 -14.03 -35.67
N ASN A 41 38.29 -14.83 -36.57
CA ASN A 41 37.74 -14.38 -37.84
C ASN A 41 36.59 -13.36 -37.73
N LYS A 42 35.94 -13.22 -36.56
CA LYS A 42 34.75 -12.35 -36.38
C LYS A 42 35.02 -11.05 -35.61
N GLU A 43 36.25 -10.78 -35.20
CA GLU A 43 36.56 -9.56 -34.41
C GLU A 43 36.24 -8.27 -35.18
N GLN A 44 36.63 -8.21 -36.46
CA GLN A 44 36.30 -7.08 -37.33
C GLN A 44 34.79 -6.94 -37.58
N TYR A 45 34.06 -8.06 -37.66
CA TYR A 45 32.60 -8.08 -37.80
C TYR A 45 31.91 -7.43 -36.60
N TYR A 46 32.26 -7.84 -35.38
CA TYR A 46 31.69 -7.25 -34.16
C TYR A 46 32.07 -5.78 -34.00
N THR A 47 33.30 -5.41 -34.36
CA THR A 47 33.76 -4.02 -34.34
C THR A 47 32.95 -3.16 -35.31
N LYS A 48 32.65 -3.67 -36.51
CA LYS A 48 31.80 -2.99 -37.49
C LYS A 48 30.37 -2.79 -37.01
N ILE A 49 29.78 -3.77 -36.32
CA ILE A 49 28.46 -3.62 -35.71
C ILE A 49 28.44 -2.42 -34.75
N VAL A 50 29.42 -2.34 -33.84
CA VAL A 50 29.51 -1.25 -32.86
C VAL A 50 29.73 0.11 -33.56
N GLN A 51 30.64 0.17 -34.53
CA GLN A 51 30.86 1.40 -35.31
C GLN A 51 29.60 1.85 -36.05
N GLN A 52 28.81 0.92 -36.60
CA GLN A 52 27.59 1.23 -37.33
C GLN A 52 26.50 1.76 -36.40
N ILE A 53 26.38 1.23 -35.18
CA ILE A 53 25.46 1.75 -34.16
C ILE A 53 25.80 3.20 -33.81
N ILE A 54 27.10 3.50 -33.68
CA ILE A 54 27.59 4.86 -33.40
C ILE A 54 27.33 5.78 -34.59
N SER A 55 27.66 5.37 -35.81
CA SER A 55 27.50 6.20 -37.01
C SER A 55 26.03 6.50 -37.32
N LEU A 56 25.11 5.59 -36.95
CA LEU A 56 23.66 5.78 -37.06
C LEU A 56 23.04 6.55 -35.87
N GLY A 57 23.85 7.03 -34.93
CA GLY A 57 23.37 7.76 -33.75
C GLY A 57 22.48 6.93 -32.82
N GLN A 58 22.60 5.59 -32.82
CA GLN A 58 21.77 4.69 -32.00
C GLN A 58 22.43 4.31 -30.67
N ALA A 59 23.63 4.82 -30.38
CA ALA A 59 24.41 4.48 -29.19
C ALA A 59 23.64 4.78 -27.89
N ASP A 60 23.03 5.96 -27.75
CA ASP A 60 22.30 6.35 -26.54
C ASP A 60 21.11 5.44 -26.27
N LYS A 61 20.31 5.13 -27.30
CA LYS A 61 19.18 4.21 -27.19
C LYS A 61 19.63 2.81 -26.78
N LEU A 62 20.78 2.35 -27.30
CA LEU A 62 21.35 1.07 -26.90
C LEU A 62 21.78 1.11 -25.43
N ILE A 63 22.51 2.15 -25.01
CA ILE A 63 22.98 2.30 -23.62
C ILE A 63 21.79 2.32 -22.66
N ILE A 64 20.76 3.14 -22.93
CA ILE A 64 19.53 3.21 -22.12
C ILE A 64 18.85 1.84 -22.06
N GLY A 65 18.68 1.18 -23.21
CA GLY A 65 18.07 -0.15 -23.28
C GLY A 65 18.84 -1.19 -22.46
N LEU A 66 20.17 -1.23 -22.58
CA LEU A 66 21.04 -2.11 -21.81
C LEU A 66 20.99 -1.80 -20.30
N ALA A 67 20.80 -0.54 -19.91
CA ALA A 67 20.70 -0.14 -18.51
C ALA A 67 19.40 -0.69 -17.89
N TYR A 68 18.27 -0.51 -18.56
CA TYR A 68 16.99 -1.09 -18.13
C TYR A 68 17.00 -2.62 -18.16
N THR A 69 17.63 -3.24 -19.16
CA THR A 69 17.84 -4.69 -19.16
C THR A 69 18.63 -5.12 -17.92
N THR A 70 19.70 -4.42 -17.58
CA THR A 70 20.50 -4.75 -16.39
C THR A 70 19.66 -4.65 -15.11
N GLN A 71 18.89 -3.57 -14.95
CA GLN A 71 17.99 -3.41 -13.80
C GLN A 71 16.99 -4.57 -13.70
N ARG A 72 16.35 -4.93 -14.83
CA ARG A 72 15.40 -6.04 -14.91
C ARG A 72 16.03 -7.42 -14.65
N LEU A 73 17.30 -7.62 -14.97
CA LEU A 73 18.00 -8.88 -14.66
C LEU A 73 18.46 -8.94 -13.20
N VAL A 74 18.75 -7.79 -12.58
CA VAL A 74 19.18 -7.73 -11.18
C VAL A 74 17.99 -7.86 -10.23
N VAL A 75 16.88 -7.18 -10.52
CA VAL A 75 15.63 -7.27 -9.76
C VAL A 75 14.66 -8.13 -10.55
N ASP A 76 14.55 -9.40 -10.19
CA ASP A 76 13.70 -10.36 -10.91
C ASP A 76 12.20 -10.20 -10.61
N HIS A 77 11.90 -9.76 -9.40
CA HIS A 77 10.55 -9.58 -8.90
C HIS A 77 10.56 -8.51 -7.82
N LEU A 78 9.56 -7.63 -7.85
CA LEU A 78 9.38 -6.56 -6.88
C LEU A 78 8.15 -6.84 -6.02
N HIS A 79 8.37 -6.95 -4.71
CA HIS A 79 7.30 -7.00 -3.72
C HIS A 79 7.04 -5.59 -3.20
N VAL A 80 5.82 -5.07 -3.35
CA VAL A 80 5.42 -3.78 -2.79
C VAL A 80 4.52 -4.03 -1.58
N VAL A 81 5.02 -3.74 -0.38
CA VAL A 81 4.30 -4.01 0.88
C VAL A 81 3.46 -2.79 1.29
N GLY A 82 2.49 -2.45 0.44
CA GLY A 82 1.36 -1.55 0.67
C GLY A 82 1.64 -0.06 0.75
N ASP A 83 0.54 0.69 0.91
CA ASP A 83 0.46 2.13 1.11
C ASP A 83 1.05 2.96 -0.06
N ILE A 84 0.71 2.57 -1.29
CA ILE A 84 1.02 3.35 -2.49
C ILE A 84 0.27 4.69 -2.46
N TYR A 85 -0.99 4.65 -1.99
CA TYR A 85 -1.88 5.80 -1.90
C TYR A 85 -1.91 6.46 -0.50
N ASP A 86 -0.80 6.43 0.24
CA ASP A 86 -0.65 7.17 1.51
C ASP A 86 -0.60 8.70 1.24
N ARG A 87 0.03 9.48 2.13
CA ARG A 87 -0.04 10.95 2.14
C ARG A 87 0.91 11.64 1.13
N GLY A 88 1.44 10.91 0.16
CA GLY A 88 2.35 11.46 -0.85
C GLY A 88 1.63 12.13 -2.01
N PRO A 89 2.27 13.08 -2.73
CA PRO A 89 1.61 13.87 -3.78
C PRO A 89 1.44 13.14 -5.12
N GLU A 90 2.23 12.10 -5.41
CA GLU A 90 2.31 11.52 -6.76
C GLU A 90 2.09 9.99 -6.80
N PRO A 91 1.02 9.44 -6.20
CA PRO A 91 0.74 8.00 -6.22
C PRO A 91 0.48 7.49 -7.64
N ASP A 92 0.00 8.35 -8.54
CA ASP A 92 -0.28 8.00 -9.93
C ASP A 92 0.99 7.67 -10.72
N LYS A 93 2.10 8.38 -10.47
CA LYS A 93 3.39 8.06 -11.09
C LYS A 93 3.93 6.72 -10.60
N ILE A 94 3.71 6.39 -9.33
CA ILE A 94 4.06 5.07 -8.77
C ILE A 94 3.25 4.01 -9.52
N MET A 95 1.94 4.18 -9.61
CA MET A 95 1.05 3.25 -10.30
C MET A 95 1.40 3.07 -11.78
N ASP A 96 1.62 4.16 -12.53
CA ASP A 96 2.04 4.10 -13.93
C ASP A 96 3.39 3.38 -14.09
N THR A 97 4.31 3.55 -13.14
CA THR A 97 5.59 2.83 -13.12
C THR A 97 5.38 1.34 -12.86
N LEU A 98 4.58 0.98 -11.86
CA LEU A 98 4.32 -0.42 -11.48
C LEU A 98 3.54 -1.19 -12.56
N ILE A 99 2.56 -0.54 -13.22
CA ILE A 99 1.81 -1.11 -14.35
C ILE A 99 2.75 -1.55 -15.48
N ASN A 100 3.78 -0.74 -15.73
CA ASN A 100 4.77 -1.00 -16.77
C ASN A 100 5.96 -1.84 -16.28
N TYR A 101 5.97 -2.23 -15.00
CA TYR A 101 7.03 -3.04 -14.43
C TYR A 101 6.87 -4.52 -14.80
N HIS A 102 7.99 -5.21 -14.98
CA HIS A 102 8.00 -6.53 -15.60
C HIS A 102 7.47 -7.66 -14.69
N SER A 103 7.59 -7.52 -13.38
CA SER A 103 7.27 -8.56 -12.40
C SER A 103 7.05 -7.92 -11.03
N VAL A 104 5.79 -7.86 -10.59
CA VAL A 104 5.39 -7.20 -9.34
C VAL A 104 4.15 -7.86 -8.74
N ASP A 105 4.11 -7.87 -7.42
CA ASP A 105 2.95 -8.11 -6.56
C ASP A 105 2.87 -7.02 -5.47
N ILE A 106 1.69 -6.89 -4.86
CA ILE A 106 1.37 -5.83 -3.90
C ILE A 106 0.68 -6.46 -2.68
N GLN A 107 1.06 -6.09 -1.47
CA GLN A 107 0.26 -6.39 -0.28
C GLN A 107 -0.54 -5.15 0.11
N TRP A 108 -1.84 -5.28 0.32
CA TRP A 108 -2.71 -4.11 0.48
C TRP A 108 -2.32 -3.21 1.65
N GLY A 109 -2.14 -1.92 1.37
CA GLY A 109 -2.13 -0.86 2.38
C GLY A 109 -3.52 -0.57 2.93
N ASN A 110 -3.60 -0.03 4.15
CA ASN A 110 -4.87 0.49 4.65
C ASN A 110 -5.33 1.69 3.81
N HIS A 111 -4.39 2.49 3.29
CA HIS A 111 -4.74 3.57 2.37
C HIS A 111 -5.16 3.03 0.99
N ASP A 112 -4.51 1.99 0.47
CA ASP A 112 -4.86 1.42 -0.83
C ASP A 112 -6.30 0.87 -0.85
N VAL A 113 -6.74 0.23 0.25
CA VAL A 113 -8.11 -0.29 0.38
C VAL A 113 -9.16 0.81 0.43
N LEU A 114 -8.86 2.00 0.96
CA LEU A 114 -9.78 3.14 0.88
C LEU A 114 -10.03 3.58 -0.57
N TRP A 115 -8.97 3.64 -1.39
CA TRP A 115 -9.10 4.01 -2.80
C TRP A 115 -9.82 2.93 -3.60
N LEU A 116 -9.51 1.65 -3.34
CA LEU A 116 -10.25 0.52 -3.91
C LEU A 116 -11.74 0.59 -3.52
N GLY A 117 -12.05 0.84 -2.25
CA GLY A 117 -13.41 0.95 -1.74
C GLY A 117 -14.19 2.12 -2.33
N ALA A 118 -13.55 3.28 -2.48
CA ALA A 118 -14.16 4.44 -3.12
C ALA A 118 -14.52 4.14 -4.58
N PHE A 119 -13.65 3.44 -5.32
CA PHE A 119 -13.93 2.99 -6.67
C PHE A 119 -15.00 1.87 -6.71
N ALA A 120 -15.02 0.99 -5.71
CA ALA A 120 -15.94 -0.12 -5.57
C ALA A 120 -17.34 0.26 -5.02
N GLY A 121 -17.71 1.55 -4.96
CA GLY A 121 -19.07 1.96 -4.57
C GLY A 121 -19.21 2.51 -3.14
N SER A 122 -18.19 2.36 -2.27
CA SER A 122 -18.29 2.80 -0.87
C SER A 122 -18.23 4.34 -0.74
N LYS A 123 -19.38 4.96 -0.46
CA LYS A 123 -19.50 6.40 -0.18
C LYS A 123 -18.66 6.83 1.04
N VAL A 124 -18.54 5.97 2.06
CA VAL A 124 -17.72 6.26 3.25
C VAL A 124 -16.24 6.23 2.92
N CYS A 125 -15.77 5.27 2.11
CA CYS A 125 -14.38 5.27 1.64
C CYS A 125 -14.08 6.50 0.78
N LEU A 126 -15.02 6.89 -0.10
CA LEU A 126 -14.92 8.12 -0.88
C LEU A 126 -14.80 9.38 0.00
N ALA A 127 -15.64 9.50 1.02
CA ALA A 127 -15.54 10.61 1.97
C ALA A 127 -14.20 10.60 2.72
N ASN A 128 -13.71 9.42 3.11
CA ASN A 128 -12.41 9.27 3.76
C ASN A 128 -11.24 9.71 2.86
N ILE A 129 -11.20 9.31 1.58
CA ILE A 129 -10.09 9.71 0.69
C ILE A 129 -10.07 11.22 0.48
N ILE A 130 -11.23 11.86 0.26
CA ILE A 130 -11.32 13.31 0.08
C ILE A 130 -10.92 14.03 1.38
N ARG A 131 -11.37 13.55 2.55
CA ARG A 131 -10.97 14.10 3.85
C ARG A 131 -9.46 14.01 4.07
N ILE A 132 -8.85 12.86 3.77
CA ILE A 132 -7.41 12.67 3.92
C ILE A 132 -6.65 13.59 2.96
N CYS A 133 -7.07 13.66 1.69
CA CYS A 133 -6.48 14.57 0.71
C CYS A 133 -6.60 16.04 1.15
N ALA A 134 -7.77 16.49 1.62
CA ALA A 134 -7.95 17.85 2.14
C ALA A 134 -7.07 18.12 3.37
N ARG A 135 -6.88 17.13 4.24
CA ARG A 135 -6.07 17.27 5.45
C ARG A 135 -4.57 17.41 5.16
N TYR A 136 -4.07 16.79 4.10
CA TYR A 136 -2.65 16.74 3.75
C TYR A 136 -2.29 17.52 2.49
N ASP A 137 -3.19 18.38 2.01
CA ASP A 137 -2.96 19.24 0.83
C ASP A 137 -2.71 18.45 -0.47
N ASN A 138 -3.50 17.39 -0.67
CA ASN A 138 -3.39 16.46 -1.80
C ASN A 138 -4.71 16.36 -2.60
N LEU A 139 -5.50 17.45 -2.66
CA LEU A 139 -6.77 17.47 -3.42
C LEU A 139 -6.55 17.49 -4.94
N ASP A 140 -5.40 17.97 -5.39
CA ASP A 140 -4.91 17.91 -6.77
C ASP A 140 -4.85 16.46 -7.32
N ILE A 141 -4.57 15.48 -6.46
CA ILE A 141 -4.66 14.05 -6.82
C ILE A 141 -6.09 13.71 -7.31
N ILE A 142 -7.10 14.24 -6.65
CA ILE A 142 -8.50 13.96 -7.00
C ILE A 142 -8.90 14.76 -8.24
N GLU A 143 -8.60 16.06 -8.28
CA GLU A 143 -9.04 16.96 -9.34
C GLU A 143 -8.22 16.85 -10.63
N ASP A 144 -6.89 17.01 -10.55
CA ASP A 144 -6.02 17.14 -11.72
C ASP A 144 -5.58 15.77 -12.25
N VAL A 145 -5.24 14.86 -11.34
CA VAL A 145 -4.71 13.53 -11.72
C VAL A 145 -5.83 12.59 -12.15
N TYR A 146 -6.92 12.51 -11.38
CA TYR A 146 -8.04 11.61 -11.68
C TYR A 146 -9.23 12.29 -12.35
N GLY A 147 -9.23 13.62 -12.53
CA GLY A 147 -10.25 14.34 -13.27
C GLY A 147 -11.60 14.43 -12.55
N ILE A 148 -11.62 14.30 -11.22
CA ILE A 148 -12.85 14.29 -10.42
C ILE A 148 -13.15 15.72 -9.97
N ASN A 149 -14.30 16.26 -10.40
CA ASN A 149 -14.67 17.64 -10.15
C ASN A 149 -15.17 17.86 -8.70
N LEU A 150 -14.41 18.57 -7.87
CA LEU A 150 -14.79 18.89 -6.49
C LEU A 150 -15.62 20.17 -6.33
N ARG A 151 -15.90 20.90 -7.41
CA ARG A 151 -16.69 22.15 -7.37
C ARG A 151 -18.05 22.01 -6.65
N PRO A 152 -18.84 20.92 -6.84
CA PRO A 152 -20.07 20.74 -6.08
C PRO A 152 -19.84 20.70 -4.56
N LEU A 153 -18.80 20.00 -4.12
CA LEU A 153 -18.41 19.94 -2.70
C LEU A 153 -17.90 21.29 -2.19
N LEU A 154 -17.12 22.02 -3.00
CA LEU A 154 -16.67 23.37 -2.66
C LEU A 154 -17.86 24.34 -2.47
N ASN A 155 -18.84 24.33 -3.38
CA ASN A 155 -20.02 25.18 -3.27
C ASN A 155 -20.82 24.87 -1.99
N LEU A 156 -20.98 23.59 -1.65
CA LEU A 156 -21.63 23.15 -0.41
C LEU A 156 -20.84 23.62 0.81
N ALA A 157 -19.51 23.47 0.76
CA ALA A 157 -18.61 23.91 1.82
C ALA A 157 -18.67 25.43 2.04
N GLU A 158 -18.69 26.22 0.97
CA GLU A 158 -18.83 27.68 1.03
C GLU A 158 -20.17 28.14 1.61
N LYS A 159 -21.24 27.38 1.39
CA LYS A 159 -22.58 27.68 1.88
C LYS A 159 -22.75 27.46 3.38
N TYR A 160 -22.15 26.41 3.93
CA TYR A 160 -22.42 25.96 5.31
C TYR A 160 -21.26 26.15 6.30
N TYR A 161 -20.03 26.37 5.82
CA TYR A 161 -18.84 26.37 6.67
C TYR A 161 -18.02 27.65 6.52
N ASP A 162 -17.43 28.08 7.64
CA ASP A 162 -16.53 29.23 7.74
C ASP A 162 -15.08 28.78 8.01
N ASP A 163 -14.16 29.74 8.20
CA ASP A 163 -12.77 29.40 8.58
C ASP A 163 -12.75 28.70 9.94
N ASN A 164 -12.05 27.57 10.01
CA ASN A 164 -11.87 26.80 11.23
C ASN A 164 -10.42 26.32 11.32
N PRO A 165 -9.58 26.93 12.17
CA PRO A 165 -8.17 26.64 12.25
C PRO A 165 -7.83 25.15 12.47
N ALA A 166 -8.70 24.39 13.13
CA ALA A 166 -8.50 22.96 13.39
C ALA A 166 -8.53 22.09 12.11
N PHE A 167 -9.15 22.61 11.05
CA PHE A 167 -9.32 21.92 9.76
C PHE A 167 -8.37 22.43 8.67
N ARG A 168 -7.45 23.34 8.98
CA ARG A 168 -6.46 23.82 8.01
C ARG A 168 -5.55 22.67 7.53
N PRO A 169 -5.20 22.65 6.23
CA PRO A 169 -4.34 21.60 5.68
C PRO A 169 -2.95 21.60 6.34
N LYS A 170 -2.39 20.41 6.50
CA LYS A 170 -1.01 20.21 6.97
C LYS A 170 -0.04 20.32 5.80
N VAL A 171 0.35 21.56 5.47
CA VAL A 171 1.26 21.84 4.36
C VAL A 171 2.70 21.44 4.73
N SER A 172 3.36 20.64 3.88
CA SER A 172 4.81 20.43 3.97
C SER A 172 5.52 21.64 3.36
N SER A 173 6.54 22.17 4.05
CA SER A 173 7.04 23.55 3.98
C SER A 173 7.65 24.05 2.64
N SER A 174 7.41 23.41 1.50
CA SER A 174 7.97 23.84 0.20
C SER A 174 7.06 24.74 -0.63
N ASP A 175 5.73 24.59 -0.56
CA ASP A 175 4.79 25.39 -1.36
C ASP A 175 3.84 26.17 -0.46
N LYS A 176 3.84 27.49 -0.58
CA LYS A 176 2.95 28.35 0.19
C LYS A 176 1.61 28.44 -0.53
N LEU A 177 0.62 27.67 -0.07
CA LEU A 177 -0.79 27.92 -0.38
C LEU A 177 -1.14 29.39 -0.14
N SER A 178 -1.86 30.01 -1.07
CA SER A 178 -2.47 31.30 -0.81
C SER A 178 -3.48 31.21 0.33
N ASP A 179 -3.76 32.34 0.99
CA ASP A 179 -4.75 32.38 2.07
C ASP A 179 -6.15 31.97 1.59
N HIS A 180 -6.46 32.26 0.32
CA HIS A 180 -7.72 31.88 -0.32
C HIS A 180 -7.81 30.36 -0.51
N GLU A 181 -6.80 29.72 -1.10
CA GLU A 181 -6.78 28.26 -1.30
C GLU A 181 -6.84 27.54 0.05
N ARG A 182 -6.08 28.01 1.03
CA ARG A 182 -6.11 27.45 2.39
C ARG A 182 -7.51 27.51 3.00
N LEU A 183 -8.21 28.63 2.84
CA LEU A 183 -9.57 28.79 3.34
C LEU A 183 -10.54 27.83 2.63
N GLN A 184 -10.44 27.68 1.31
CA GLN A 184 -11.27 26.75 0.55
C GLN A 184 -11.06 25.31 1.00
N ILE A 185 -9.81 24.86 1.13
CA ILE A 185 -9.47 23.52 1.61
C ILE A 185 -9.99 23.31 3.05
N THR A 186 -9.89 24.34 3.90
CA THR A 186 -10.41 24.29 5.28
C THR A 186 -11.91 24.09 5.33
N LYS A 187 -12.67 24.76 4.45
CA LYS A 187 -14.12 24.58 4.35
C LYS A 187 -14.47 23.20 3.79
N ILE A 188 -13.81 22.77 2.71
CA ILE A 188 -13.99 21.43 2.13
C ILE A 188 -13.74 20.34 3.18
N HIS A 189 -12.66 20.46 3.95
CA HIS A 189 -12.29 19.50 4.98
C HIS A 189 -13.36 19.38 6.07
N GLN A 190 -13.97 20.50 6.50
CA GLN A 190 -15.09 20.46 7.45
C GLN A 190 -16.31 19.76 6.85
N ALA A 191 -16.72 20.16 5.64
CA ALA A 191 -17.88 19.60 4.96
C ALA A 191 -17.76 18.09 4.79
N ILE A 192 -16.63 17.61 4.26
CA ILE A 192 -16.44 16.18 4.02
C ILE A 192 -16.26 15.39 5.32
N ALA A 193 -15.70 15.99 6.38
CA ALA A 193 -15.63 15.34 7.68
C ALA A 193 -17.03 15.11 8.26
N MET A 194 -17.94 16.07 8.16
CA MET A 194 -19.32 15.91 8.62
C MET A 194 -20.09 14.88 7.79
N ILE A 195 -19.96 14.93 6.46
CA ILE A 195 -20.52 13.90 5.56
C ILE A 195 -19.99 12.51 5.92
N GLN A 196 -18.68 12.37 6.17
CA GLN A 196 -18.10 11.10 6.60
C GLN A 196 -18.75 10.58 7.89
N PHE A 197 -18.81 11.38 8.96
CA PHE A 197 -19.35 10.91 10.24
C PHE A 197 -20.84 10.55 10.14
N LYS A 198 -21.61 11.24 9.29
CA LYS A 198 -22.99 10.88 8.97
C LYS A 198 -23.07 9.53 8.26
N LEU A 199 -22.27 9.32 7.21
CA LEU A 199 -22.26 8.09 6.43
C LEU A 199 -21.77 6.85 7.22
N GLU A 200 -20.91 7.02 8.22
CA GLU A 200 -20.43 5.91 9.06
C GLU A 200 -21.54 5.29 9.92
N SER A 201 -22.51 6.09 10.37
CA SER A 201 -23.52 5.67 11.34
C SER A 201 -24.50 4.61 10.78
N PRO A 202 -25.07 4.76 9.56
CA PRO A 202 -25.89 3.72 8.94
C PRO A 202 -25.21 2.37 8.80
N ILE A 203 -23.90 2.34 8.50
CA ILE A 203 -23.12 1.09 8.41
C ILE A 203 -23.09 0.39 9.76
N ILE A 204 -22.73 1.14 10.81
CA ILE A 204 -22.65 0.59 12.17
C ILE A 204 -24.00 0.03 12.62
N LYS A 205 -25.10 0.72 12.32
CA LYS A 205 -26.46 0.28 12.66
C LYS A 205 -26.88 -0.99 11.93
N ARG A 206 -26.59 -1.11 10.64
CA ARG A 206 -26.97 -2.29 9.83
C ARG A 206 -26.02 -3.48 10.03
N ARG A 207 -24.80 -3.27 10.52
CA ARG A 207 -23.77 -4.31 10.79
C ARG A 207 -23.41 -4.38 12.28
N PRO A 208 -24.32 -4.83 13.17
CA PRO A 208 -24.05 -4.88 14.61
C PRO A 208 -22.85 -5.76 14.98
N PHE A 209 -22.54 -6.79 14.19
CA PHE A 209 -21.39 -7.68 14.40
C PHE A 209 -20.03 -7.02 14.14
N PHE A 210 -19.99 -5.78 13.64
CA PHE A 210 -18.75 -4.99 13.62
C PHE A 210 -18.32 -4.51 15.01
N ASN A 211 -19.19 -4.59 16.03
CA ASN A 211 -18.92 -4.14 17.39
C ASN A 211 -18.51 -2.66 17.50
N MET A 212 -19.08 -1.82 16.64
CA MET A 212 -18.73 -0.40 16.51
C MET A 212 -19.77 0.56 17.09
N SER A 213 -20.74 0.10 17.88
CA SER A 213 -21.80 0.94 18.46
C SER A 213 -21.26 2.12 19.28
N GLU A 214 -20.08 1.96 19.89
CA GLU A 214 -19.40 3.06 20.58
C GLU A 214 -19.01 4.23 19.66
N ARG A 215 -18.97 3.99 18.34
CA ARG A 215 -18.63 4.95 17.28
C ARG A 215 -19.83 5.63 16.63
N LEU A 216 -21.06 5.44 17.13
CA LEU A 216 -22.22 6.27 16.80
C LEU A 216 -22.08 7.65 17.46
N LEU A 217 -21.08 8.42 17.05
CA LEU A 217 -20.59 9.60 17.77
C LEU A 217 -21.57 10.77 17.74
N LEU A 218 -22.20 11.02 16.58
CA LEU A 218 -23.11 12.15 16.43
C LEU A 218 -24.35 12.00 17.34
N GLU A 219 -24.82 10.78 17.58
CA GLU A 219 -25.92 10.47 18.50
C GLU A 219 -25.56 10.67 19.98
N LYS A 220 -24.27 10.74 20.31
CA LYS A 220 -23.76 10.88 21.67
C LYS A 220 -23.50 12.34 22.08
N ILE A 221 -23.75 13.28 21.17
CA ILE A 221 -23.57 14.71 21.39
C ILE A 221 -24.81 15.29 22.05
N ASP A 222 -24.62 16.00 23.15
CA ASP A 222 -25.58 16.95 23.68
C ASP A 222 -25.34 18.29 22.95
N TYR A 223 -26.12 18.54 21.90
CA TYR A 223 -25.97 19.72 21.05
C TYR A 223 -26.31 21.03 21.77
N ASP A 224 -27.17 20.98 22.79
CA ASP A 224 -27.55 22.16 23.58
C ASP A 224 -26.42 22.60 24.51
N LYS A 225 -25.71 21.64 25.10
CA LYS A 225 -24.54 21.91 25.96
C LYS A 225 -23.22 21.98 25.20
N ASN A 226 -23.21 21.53 23.94
CA ASN A 226 -22.02 21.36 23.12
C ASN A 226 -20.99 20.44 23.83
N GLU A 227 -21.46 19.30 24.31
CA GLU A 227 -20.69 18.26 25.01
C GLU A 227 -20.93 16.88 24.37
N ILE A 228 -19.99 15.94 24.51
CA ILE A 228 -20.14 14.56 24.05
C ILE A 228 -19.84 13.58 25.17
N THR A 229 -20.60 12.47 25.25
CA THR A 229 -20.31 11.38 26.19
C THR A 229 -19.77 10.15 25.45
N ILE A 230 -18.51 9.78 25.69
CA ILE A 230 -17.86 8.62 25.08
C ILE A 230 -17.21 7.76 26.18
N TYR A 231 -17.41 6.44 26.14
CA TYR A 231 -16.87 5.50 27.13
C TYR A 231 -17.17 5.90 28.60
N GLY A 232 -18.36 6.45 28.84
CA GLY A 232 -18.83 6.86 30.18
C GLY A 232 -18.29 8.20 30.70
N ASN A 233 -17.48 8.92 29.93
CA ASN A 233 -16.96 10.24 30.30
C ASN A 233 -17.53 11.33 29.39
N THR A 234 -17.84 12.48 29.96
CA THR A 234 -18.38 13.65 29.23
C THR A 234 -17.29 14.68 28.99
N TYR A 235 -17.20 15.18 27.76
CA TYR A 235 -16.19 16.13 27.31
C TYR A 235 -16.85 17.33 26.61
N PRO A 236 -16.39 18.57 26.86
CA PRO A 236 -16.79 19.72 26.06
C PRO A 236 -16.24 19.61 24.63
N LEU A 237 -17.04 20.04 23.65
CA LEU A 237 -16.65 20.09 22.25
C LEU A 237 -16.03 21.45 21.88
N GLU A 238 -14.95 21.43 21.11
CA GLU A 238 -14.30 22.60 20.52
C GLU A 238 -14.35 22.52 19.00
N ASN A 239 -14.15 23.65 18.30
CA ASN A 239 -14.11 23.72 16.83
C ASN A 239 -15.36 23.16 16.14
N SER A 240 -16.52 23.23 16.81
CA SER A 240 -17.79 22.69 16.34
C SER A 240 -18.15 23.21 14.95
N CYS A 241 -18.43 22.31 14.03
CA CYS A 241 -18.85 22.60 12.66
C CYS A 241 -20.11 21.81 12.26
N PHE A 242 -21.02 21.60 13.23
CA PHE A 242 -22.22 20.77 13.06
C PHE A 242 -23.37 21.46 12.29
N ALA A 243 -23.06 22.45 11.44
CA ALA A 243 -24.05 23.30 10.78
C ALA A 243 -25.07 22.53 9.93
N THR A 244 -24.67 21.38 9.38
CA THR A 244 -25.54 20.54 8.55
C THR A 244 -26.18 19.38 9.32
N VAL A 245 -25.92 19.24 10.63
CA VAL A 245 -26.42 18.12 11.44
C VAL A 245 -27.80 18.45 12.01
N ASN A 246 -28.77 17.56 11.82
CA ASN A 246 -30.05 17.60 12.51
C ASN A 246 -29.93 16.83 13.83
N PRO A 247 -30.04 17.46 15.01
CA PRO A 247 -29.92 16.76 16.29
C PRO A 247 -30.92 15.60 16.49
N GLU A 248 -32.09 15.66 15.85
CA GLU A 248 -33.10 14.58 15.94
C GLU A 248 -32.77 13.38 15.04
N GLN A 249 -32.02 13.62 13.95
CA GLN A 249 -31.60 12.61 12.97
C GLN A 249 -30.14 12.87 12.56
N PRO A 250 -29.18 12.65 13.48
CA PRO A 250 -27.82 13.16 13.32
C PRO A 250 -27.03 12.45 12.22
N ASP A 251 -27.45 11.25 11.80
CA ASP A 251 -26.86 10.47 10.71
C ASP A 251 -27.44 10.80 9.33
N GLN A 252 -28.45 11.66 9.24
CA GLN A 252 -29.08 12.02 7.98
C GLN A 252 -28.22 13.02 7.18
N LEU A 253 -27.90 12.67 5.94
CA LEU A 253 -27.34 13.61 4.97
C LEU A 253 -28.41 14.62 4.54
N LEU A 254 -28.01 15.87 4.37
CA LEU A 254 -28.82 16.84 3.64
C LEU A 254 -29.00 16.38 2.18
N GLU A 255 -30.09 16.79 1.54
CA GLU A 255 -30.32 16.48 0.12
C GLU A 255 -29.15 16.94 -0.77
N GLU A 256 -28.59 18.12 -0.49
CA GLU A 256 -27.41 18.63 -1.22
C GLU A 256 -26.13 17.82 -0.92
N GLU A 257 -25.98 17.28 0.30
CA GLU A 257 -24.84 16.41 0.65
C GLU A 257 -24.93 15.08 -0.10
N GLU A 258 -26.13 14.49 -0.17
CA GLU A 258 -26.40 13.25 -0.92
C GLU A 258 -26.09 13.43 -2.42
N GLN A 259 -26.61 14.50 -3.04
CA GLN A 259 -26.36 14.82 -4.45
C GLN A 259 -24.85 15.00 -4.75
N VAL A 260 -24.11 15.63 -3.83
CA VAL A 260 -22.65 15.77 -3.96
C VAL A 260 -21.98 14.40 -3.92
N MET A 261 -22.33 13.54 -2.96
CA MET A 261 -21.74 12.21 -2.83
C MET A 261 -22.05 11.29 -4.01
N GLU A 262 -23.28 11.28 -4.50
CA GLU A 262 -23.67 10.51 -5.70
C GLU A 262 -22.87 10.96 -6.93
N ARG A 263 -22.75 12.27 -7.15
CA ARG A 263 -22.01 12.81 -8.29
C ARG A 263 -20.51 12.53 -8.20
N LEU A 264 -19.92 12.63 -7.02
CA LEU A 264 -18.51 12.30 -6.80
C LEU A 264 -18.28 10.80 -7.01
N LEU A 265 -19.15 9.93 -6.49
CA LEU A 265 -19.05 8.49 -6.67
C LEU A 265 -19.10 8.10 -8.15
N LEU A 266 -20.06 8.64 -8.90
CA LEU A 266 -20.13 8.44 -10.34
C LEU A 266 -18.85 8.91 -11.05
N SER A 267 -18.28 10.06 -10.65
CA SER A 267 -17.04 10.58 -11.25
C SER A 267 -15.84 9.68 -10.98
N VAL A 268 -15.73 9.15 -9.76
CA VAL A 268 -14.67 8.22 -9.35
C VAL A 268 -14.73 6.92 -10.16
N GLN A 269 -15.92 6.34 -10.30
CA GLN A 269 -16.13 5.10 -11.04
C GLN A 269 -15.88 5.23 -12.55
N HIS A 270 -16.11 6.42 -13.12
CA HIS A 270 -15.93 6.70 -14.55
C HIS A 270 -14.58 7.34 -14.90
N SER A 271 -13.71 7.59 -13.91
CA SER A 271 -12.35 8.07 -14.17
C SER A 271 -11.51 6.97 -14.83
N GLU A 272 -11.12 7.15 -16.09
CA GLU A 272 -10.35 6.15 -16.86
C GLU A 272 -9.03 5.80 -16.17
N LYS A 273 -8.27 6.82 -15.75
CA LYS A 273 -6.96 6.62 -15.12
C LYS A 273 -7.10 5.93 -13.78
N LEU A 274 -8.08 6.33 -12.95
CA LEU A 274 -8.32 5.66 -11.67
C LEU A 274 -8.77 4.21 -11.87
N ALA A 275 -9.70 3.96 -12.80
CA ALA A 275 -10.15 2.61 -13.11
C ALA A 275 -9.00 1.71 -13.57
N ARG A 276 -8.07 2.22 -14.40
CA ARG A 276 -6.87 1.50 -14.82
C ARG A 276 -5.96 1.17 -13.63
N HIS A 277 -5.76 2.11 -12.72
CA HIS A 277 -4.94 1.93 -11.52
C HIS A 277 -5.56 0.92 -10.55
N MET A 278 -6.86 1.07 -10.24
CA MET A 278 -7.57 0.19 -9.31
C MET A 278 -7.69 -1.24 -9.83
N LYS A 279 -7.94 -1.42 -11.14
CA LYS A 279 -7.91 -2.75 -11.78
C LYS A 279 -6.53 -3.39 -11.72
N PHE A 280 -5.46 -2.60 -11.87
CA PHE A 280 -4.11 -3.11 -11.74
C PHE A 280 -3.80 -3.51 -10.30
N LEU A 281 -4.15 -2.67 -9.31
CA LEU A 281 -4.05 -3.01 -7.89
C LEU A 281 -4.73 -4.34 -7.69
N MET A 282 -6.05 -4.42 -7.85
CA MET A 282 -6.87 -5.62 -7.62
C MET A 282 -6.30 -6.89 -8.28
N LYS A 283 -5.73 -6.77 -9.49
CA LYS A 283 -5.12 -7.91 -10.19
C LYS A 283 -3.80 -8.38 -9.56
N LYS A 284 -3.05 -7.47 -8.94
CA LYS A 284 -1.66 -7.69 -8.51
C LYS A 284 -1.45 -7.77 -7.02
N GLY A 285 -2.45 -7.50 -6.21
CA GLY A 285 -2.27 -7.63 -4.78
C GLY A 285 -3.26 -8.51 -4.07
N SER A 286 -3.02 -8.57 -2.77
CA SER A 286 -3.72 -9.40 -1.80
C SER A 286 -3.45 -8.86 -0.39
N LEU A 287 -4.27 -9.22 0.60
CA LEU A 287 -4.01 -8.86 2.00
C LEU A 287 -2.68 -9.41 2.53
N TYR A 288 -2.29 -10.58 2.05
CA TYR A 288 -1.02 -11.23 2.38
C TYR A 288 -0.51 -12.05 1.19
N LEU A 289 0.79 -12.32 1.17
CA LEU A 289 1.41 -13.22 0.20
C LEU A 289 2.34 -14.21 0.88
N LYS A 290 2.27 -15.47 0.46
CA LYS A 290 3.24 -16.51 0.83
C LYS A 290 4.26 -16.66 -0.29
N TYR A 291 5.50 -16.26 -0.04
CA TYR A 291 6.54 -16.23 -1.06
C TYR A 291 7.88 -16.75 -0.55
N ASN A 292 8.39 -17.79 -1.19
CA ASN A 292 9.61 -18.54 -0.94
C ASN A 292 9.80 -18.91 0.54
N GLY A 293 8.73 -19.42 1.17
CA GLY A 293 8.72 -19.81 2.58
C GLY A 293 8.45 -18.66 3.57
N ASN A 294 8.21 -17.44 3.08
CA ASN A 294 7.99 -16.25 3.90
C ASN A 294 6.56 -15.73 3.79
N LEU A 295 6.12 -14.99 4.81
CA LEU A 295 4.85 -14.30 4.85
C LEU A 295 5.07 -12.80 4.64
N LEU A 296 4.45 -12.21 3.62
CA LEU A 296 4.46 -10.78 3.37
C LEU A 296 3.10 -10.21 3.76
N ILE A 297 3.12 -9.19 4.63
CA ILE A 297 1.91 -8.50 5.11
C ILE A 297 2.19 -7.00 5.29
N HIS A 298 1.21 -6.16 4.99
CA HIS A 298 1.34 -4.73 5.22
C HIS A 298 1.03 -4.35 6.67
N GLY A 299 -0.21 -4.51 7.13
CA GLY A 299 -0.65 -4.07 8.46
C GLY A 299 -0.22 -5.01 9.59
N CYS A 300 -1.14 -5.84 10.08
CA CYS A 300 -0.97 -6.71 11.22
C CYS A 300 -1.77 -8.01 11.07
N ILE A 301 -1.50 -8.99 11.94
CA ILE A 301 -2.39 -10.12 12.18
C ILE A 301 -3.12 -9.85 13.50
N PRO A 302 -4.45 -9.84 13.55
CA PRO A 302 -5.19 -9.59 14.79
C PRO A 302 -4.88 -10.66 15.85
N LEU A 303 -4.27 -10.25 16.97
CA LEU A 303 -3.95 -11.11 18.12
C LEU A 303 -4.59 -10.62 19.42
N ASP A 304 -4.92 -11.56 20.30
CA ASP A 304 -5.27 -11.26 21.69
C ASP A 304 -4.00 -11.01 22.53
N GLU A 305 -4.16 -10.67 23.81
CA GLU A 305 -3.03 -10.34 24.70
C GLU A 305 -2.18 -11.60 25.01
N GLU A 306 -2.75 -12.79 24.84
CA GLU A 306 -2.09 -14.09 25.00
C GLU A 306 -1.37 -14.58 23.71
N GLY A 307 -1.56 -13.89 22.58
CA GLY A 307 -0.95 -14.22 21.30
C GLY A 307 -1.71 -15.24 20.45
N ASN A 308 -2.97 -15.52 20.78
CA ASN A 308 -3.86 -16.28 19.92
C ASN A 308 -4.51 -15.39 18.85
N MET A 309 -4.90 -16.00 17.74
CA MET A 309 -5.61 -15.30 16.65
C MET A 309 -6.98 -14.81 17.14
N GLU A 310 -7.24 -13.51 17.02
CA GLU A 310 -8.56 -12.97 17.34
C GLU A 310 -9.63 -13.54 16.40
N LYS A 311 -10.85 -13.61 16.94
CA LYS A 311 -11.99 -14.20 16.26
C LYS A 311 -13.03 -13.14 15.97
N MET A 312 -13.51 -13.11 14.73
CA MET A 312 -14.63 -12.26 14.32
C MET A 312 -15.76 -13.13 13.81
N THR A 313 -17.00 -12.82 14.20
CA THR A 313 -18.19 -13.50 13.68
C THR A 313 -18.83 -12.64 12.60
N ILE A 314 -18.99 -13.20 11.41
CA ILE A 314 -19.58 -12.56 10.22
C ILE A 314 -20.71 -13.48 9.75
N GLU A 315 -21.95 -12.98 9.72
CA GLU A 315 -23.14 -13.74 9.30
C GLU A 315 -23.20 -15.16 9.87
N ASP A 316 -23.16 -15.26 11.21
CA ASP A 316 -23.22 -16.50 12.01
C ASP A 316 -22.01 -17.45 11.90
N LYS A 317 -20.96 -17.07 11.16
CA LYS A 317 -19.73 -17.85 11.05
C LYS A 317 -18.56 -17.12 11.71
N THR A 318 -17.87 -17.82 12.60
CA THR A 318 -16.68 -17.30 13.27
C THR A 318 -15.42 -17.66 12.49
N TYR A 319 -14.61 -16.65 12.18
CA TYR A 319 -13.34 -16.79 11.49
C TYR A 319 -12.20 -16.26 12.37
N ALA A 320 -10.99 -16.78 12.14
CA ALA A 320 -9.78 -16.40 12.84
C ALA A 320 -8.57 -16.57 11.92
N GLY A 321 -7.46 -15.92 12.26
CA GLY A 321 -6.17 -16.14 11.62
C GLY A 321 -6.24 -15.99 10.09
N ARG A 322 -5.68 -16.95 9.36
CA ARG A 322 -5.65 -16.90 7.89
C ARG A 322 -7.06 -16.89 7.29
N ASN A 323 -7.97 -17.69 7.83
CA ASN A 323 -9.33 -17.79 7.30
C ASN A 323 -10.09 -16.47 7.40
N LEU A 324 -9.83 -15.66 8.43
CA LEU A 324 -10.43 -14.32 8.55
C LEU A 324 -9.93 -13.38 7.45
N LEU A 325 -8.62 -13.40 7.16
CA LEU A 325 -8.05 -12.61 6.07
C LEU A 325 -8.57 -13.08 4.70
N ASP A 326 -8.72 -14.39 4.49
CA ASP A 326 -9.29 -14.93 3.24
C ASP A 326 -10.74 -14.46 3.04
N VAL A 327 -11.53 -14.34 4.11
CA VAL A 327 -12.90 -13.79 4.05
C VAL A 327 -12.91 -12.29 3.77
N PHE A 328 -12.00 -11.53 4.38
CA PHE A 328 -11.85 -10.11 4.06
C PHE A 328 -11.45 -9.86 2.60
N GLU A 329 -10.52 -10.67 2.08
CA GLU A 329 -10.12 -10.62 0.66
C GLU A 329 -11.30 -10.94 -0.25
N HIS A 330 -12.13 -11.93 0.10
CA HIS A 330 -13.32 -12.28 -0.67
C HIS A 330 -14.31 -11.12 -0.79
N TYR A 331 -14.67 -10.49 0.33
CA TYR A 331 -15.57 -9.33 0.31
C TYR A 331 -14.98 -8.13 -0.44
N LEU A 332 -13.68 -7.91 -0.34
CA LEU A 332 -13.02 -6.86 -1.10
C LEU A 332 -13.10 -7.10 -2.61
N GLN A 333 -12.94 -8.36 -3.05
CA GLN A 333 -13.10 -8.74 -4.46
C GLN A 333 -14.56 -8.66 -4.93
N GLU A 334 -15.51 -9.05 -4.07
CA GLU A 334 -16.95 -8.98 -4.34
C GLU A 334 -17.41 -7.54 -4.52
N ALA A 335 -17.08 -6.64 -3.58
CA ALA A 335 -17.40 -5.22 -3.69
C ALA A 335 -16.80 -4.60 -4.97
N PHE A 336 -15.56 -4.97 -5.31
CA PHE A 336 -14.91 -4.48 -6.52
C PHE A 336 -15.57 -4.99 -7.81
N ALA A 337 -16.15 -6.18 -7.79
CA ALA A 337 -16.87 -6.76 -8.91
C ALA A 337 -18.26 -6.13 -9.12
N HIS A 338 -18.86 -5.59 -8.05
CA HIS A 338 -20.21 -5.02 -8.02
C HIS A 338 -20.23 -3.55 -7.55
N PRO A 339 -19.53 -2.64 -8.27
CA PRO A 339 -19.40 -1.24 -7.85
C PRO A 339 -20.73 -0.46 -7.79
N GLU A 340 -21.79 -0.98 -8.40
CA GLU A 340 -23.15 -0.43 -8.32
C GLU A 340 -23.85 -0.68 -6.98
N GLU A 341 -23.38 -1.67 -6.19
CA GLU A 341 -23.91 -1.96 -4.86
C GLU A 341 -23.15 -1.11 -3.83
N THR A 342 -23.89 -0.31 -3.05
CA THR A 342 -23.26 0.68 -2.15
C THR A 342 -23.51 0.44 -0.66
N ASP A 343 -24.44 -0.46 -0.32
CA ASP A 343 -24.91 -0.70 1.06
C ASP A 343 -24.98 -2.19 1.45
N ASP A 344 -24.40 -3.05 0.62
CA ASP A 344 -24.26 -4.48 0.87
C ASP A 344 -23.10 -4.78 1.86
N LEU A 345 -22.98 -6.03 2.28
CA LEU A 345 -21.97 -6.42 3.27
C LEU A 345 -20.54 -6.31 2.71
N ALA A 346 -20.34 -6.62 1.43
CA ALA A 346 -19.02 -6.58 0.83
C ALA A 346 -18.48 -5.15 0.84
N THR A 347 -19.30 -4.18 0.41
CA THR A 347 -18.95 -2.75 0.42
C THR A 347 -18.70 -2.21 1.84
N ASP A 348 -19.51 -2.62 2.80
CA ASP A 348 -19.33 -2.26 4.21
C ASP A 348 -18.04 -2.84 4.81
N MET A 349 -17.69 -4.06 4.41
CA MET A 349 -16.48 -4.74 4.87
C MET A 349 -15.22 -4.04 4.38
N VAL A 350 -15.24 -3.47 3.16
CA VAL A 350 -14.10 -2.68 2.64
C VAL A 350 -13.84 -1.46 3.51
N TRP A 351 -14.88 -0.75 3.97
CA TRP A 351 -14.72 0.32 4.95
C TRP A 351 -14.30 -0.22 6.32
N TYR A 352 -14.85 -1.35 6.76
CA TYR A 352 -14.44 -1.98 8.03
C TYR A 352 -12.94 -2.29 8.06
N LEU A 353 -12.33 -2.71 6.95
CA LEU A 353 -10.89 -2.92 6.88
C LEU A 353 -10.07 -1.67 7.22
N TRP A 354 -10.60 -0.47 7.03
CA TRP A 354 -9.92 0.78 7.39
C TRP A 354 -9.95 1.10 8.90
N THR A 355 -10.97 0.65 9.65
CA THR A 355 -11.28 1.20 10.98
C THR A 355 -11.71 0.16 12.03
N GLY A 356 -11.97 -1.07 11.61
CA GLY A 356 -12.48 -2.16 12.45
C GLY A 356 -11.41 -2.75 13.36
N GLU A 357 -11.78 -3.11 14.59
CA GLU A 357 -10.82 -3.59 15.59
C GLU A 357 -10.13 -4.91 15.20
N TYR A 358 -10.80 -5.78 14.45
CA TYR A 358 -10.28 -7.05 13.96
C TYR A 358 -9.69 -6.95 12.55
N SER A 359 -9.59 -5.74 11.99
CA SER A 359 -8.99 -5.55 10.68
C SER A 359 -7.47 -5.78 10.73
N SER A 360 -6.98 -6.57 9.77
CA SER A 360 -5.55 -6.75 9.52
C SER A 360 -4.86 -5.49 8.98
N LEU A 361 -5.61 -4.48 8.51
CA LEU A 361 -5.04 -3.24 7.96
C LEU A 361 -5.09 -2.07 8.94
N PHE A 362 -5.97 -2.09 9.94
CA PHE A 362 -6.10 -0.98 10.89
C PHE A 362 -5.20 -1.14 12.12
N GLY A 363 -5.20 -2.34 12.73
CA GLY A 363 -4.34 -2.68 13.86
C GLY A 363 -4.55 -1.86 15.14
N LYS A 364 -5.73 -1.26 15.32
CA LYS A 364 -6.09 -0.49 16.51
C LYS A 364 -7.52 -0.82 16.92
N ARG A 365 -7.88 -0.54 18.17
CA ARG A 365 -9.23 -0.81 18.69
C ARG A 365 -10.29 0.18 18.22
N ALA A 366 -9.92 1.44 18.03
CA ALA A 366 -10.82 2.47 17.54
C ALA A 366 -10.02 3.62 16.90
N MET A 367 -10.61 4.23 15.87
CA MET A 367 -10.08 5.43 15.22
C MET A 367 -10.50 6.66 15.99
N THR A 368 -9.58 7.49 16.47
CA THR A 368 -9.93 8.66 17.30
C THR A 368 -9.97 9.97 16.51
N THR A 369 -10.43 9.94 15.25
CA THR A 369 -10.35 11.11 14.37
C THR A 369 -11.30 12.23 14.82
N PHE A 370 -12.50 11.87 15.26
CA PHE A 370 -13.47 12.84 15.81
C PHE A 370 -12.91 13.54 17.04
N GLU A 371 -12.38 12.76 17.98
CA GLU A 371 -11.80 13.25 19.23
C GLU A 371 -10.65 14.23 18.96
N ARG A 372 -9.83 13.96 17.94
CA ARG A 372 -8.74 14.86 17.53
C ARG A 372 -9.22 16.19 16.94
N TYR A 373 -10.43 16.26 16.40
CA TYR A 373 -10.99 17.50 15.88
C TYR A 373 -11.71 18.30 16.95
N PHE A 374 -12.47 17.63 17.80
CA PHE A 374 -13.47 18.27 18.64
C PHE A 374 -13.20 18.17 20.15
N ILE A 375 -12.23 17.40 20.62
CA ILE A 375 -11.93 17.24 22.06
C ILE A 375 -10.50 17.68 22.34
N SER A 376 -10.30 18.64 23.24
CA SER A 376 -8.96 19.13 23.60
C SER A 376 -8.19 18.16 24.51
N ASP A 377 -8.88 17.31 25.27
CA ASP A 377 -8.25 16.28 26.11
C ASP A 377 -7.56 15.20 25.25
N LYS A 378 -6.23 15.28 25.20
CA LYS A 378 -5.36 14.37 24.45
C LYS A 378 -5.40 12.92 24.91
N THR A 379 -5.94 12.61 26.09
CA THR A 379 -6.13 11.23 26.53
C THR A 379 -7.11 10.49 25.60
N THR A 380 -8.12 11.20 25.09
CA THR A 380 -9.12 10.69 24.13
C THR A 380 -8.53 10.43 22.73
N HIS A 381 -7.34 10.97 22.42
CA HIS A 381 -6.68 10.81 21.13
C HIS A 381 -5.82 9.54 21.05
N LYS A 382 -5.72 8.78 22.15
CA LYS A 382 -4.89 7.58 22.23
C LYS A 382 -5.64 6.39 21.63
N GLU A 383 -5.11 5.87 20.54
CA GLU A 383 -5.62 4.66 19.89
C GLU A 383 -4.92 3.45 20.50
N LYS A 384 -5.66 2.57 21.20
CA LYS A 384 -5.10 1.32 21.72
C LYS A 384 -4.71 0.44 20.53
N LYS A 385 -3.41 0.16 20.39
CA LYS A 385 -2.87 -0.72 19.36
C LYS A 385 -3.28 -2.18 19.61
N ASN A 386 -3.43 -2.94 18.53
CA ASN A 386 -3.60 -4.39 18.62
C ASN A 386 -2.36 -5.03 19.29
N PRO A 387 -2.54 -6.05 20.15
CA PRO A 387 -1.47 -6.83 20.76
C PRO A 387 -0.31 -7.24 19.84
N TYR A 388 -0.63 -7.53 18.57
CA TYR A 388 0.35 -7.83 17.53
C TYR A 388 1.60 -6.94 17.55
N TYR A 389 1.46 -5.63 17.74
CA TYR A 389 2.59 -4.72 17.61
C TYR A 389 3.67 -4.87 18.67
N TYR A 390 3.33 -5.38 19.86
CA TYR A 390 4.33 -5.71 20.88
C TYR A 390 4.62 -7.22 20.92
N LEU A 391 3.66 -8.08 20.55
CA LEU A 391 3.87 -9.53 20.49
C LEU A 391 4.75 -9.97 19.32
N ARG A 392 4.83 -9.19 18.24
CA ARG A 392 5.74 -9.46 17.09
C ARG A 392 7.23 -9.41 17.42
N GLU A 393 7.60 -9.00 18.64
CA GLU A 393 8.97 -9.10 19.15
C GLU A 393 9.28 -10.50 19.72
N ASN A 394 8.25 -11.33 19.97
CA ASN A 394 8.38 -12.69 20.48
C ASN A 394 8.50 -13.71 19.33
N GLU A 395 9.54 -14.54 19.39
CA GLU A 395 9.83 -15.59 18.41
C GLU A 395 8.72 -16.65 18.32
N GLU A 396 8.21 -17.13 19.45
CA GLU A 396 7.17 -18.17 19.50
C GLU A 396 5.86 -17.67 18.86
N VAL A 397 5.50 -16.40 19.11
CA VAL A 397 4.34 -15.79 18.46
C VAL A 397 4.53 -15.72 16.95
N CYS A 398 5.71 -15.31 16.48
CA CYS A 398 6.01 -15.27 15.05
C CYS A 398 5.97 -16.67 14.41
N GLN A 399 6.46 -17.70 15.10
CA GLN A 399 6.36 -19.09 14.67
C GLN A 399 4.90 -19.55 14.57
N ASN A 400 4.07 -19.21 15.56
CA ASN A 400 2.64 -19.52 15.54
C ASN A 400 1.91 -18.84 14.36
N ILE A 401 2.25 -17.59 14.06
CA ILE A 401 1.74 -16.90 12.87
C ILE A 401 2.18 -17.65 11.60
N LEU A 402 3.47 -17.98 11.45
CA LEU A 402 3.94 -18.71 10.26
C LEU A 402 3.20 -20.05 10.08
N ALA A 403 2.99 -20.79 11.17
CA ALA A 403 2.25 -22.05 11.16
C ALA A 403 0.77 -21.87 10.72
N GLU A 404 0.09 -20.84 11.21
CA GLU A 404 -1.30 -20.48 10.80
C GLU A 404 -1.41 -20.27 9.28
N PHE A 405 -0.36 -19.74 8.65
CA PHE A 405 -0.31 -19.53 7.21
C PHE A 405 0.18 -20.75 6.41
N ASN A 406 0.42 -21.89 7.07
CA ASN A 406 1.02 -23.10 6.51
C ASN A 406 2.43 -22.87 5.95
N LEU A 407 3.23 -22.07 6.66
CA LEU A 407 4.66 -21.88 6.41
C LEU A 407 5.47 -22.62 7.46
N ASN A 408 6.75 -22.86 7.17
CA ASN A 408 7.64 -23.51 8.11
C ASN A 408 8.03 -22.51 9.23
N PRO A 409 7.70 -22.76 10.50
CA PRO A 409 8.01 -21.85 11.60
C PRO A 409 9.52 -21.74 11.88
N ASP A 410 10.30 -22.77 11.58
CA ASP A 410 11.74 -22.83 11.86
C ASP A 410 12.58 -22.09 10.81
N HIS A 411 12.08 -21.99 9.57
CA HIS A 411 12.82 -21.36 8.47
C HIS A 411 12.15 -20.11 7.89
N GLY A 412 10.83 -19.94 8.07
CA GLY A 412 10.11 -18.80 7.52
C GLY A 412 10.39 -17.50 8.26
N HIS A 413 10.16 -16.39 7.54
CA HIS A 413 10.18 -15.03 8.07
C HIS A 413 8.87 -14.32 7.75
N ILE A 414 8.48 -13.39 8.62
CA ILE A 414 7.38 -12.46 8.38
C ILE A 414 7.99 -11.12 7.96
N ILE A 415 7.66 -10.66 6.76
CA ILE A 415 8.04 -9.36 6.23
C ILE A 415 6.83 -8.44 6.42
N ASN A 416 6.97 -7.45 7.31
CA ASN A 416 5.88 -6.58 7.72
C ASN A 416 6.12 -5.12 7.31
N GLY A 417 5.14 -4.52 6.64
CA GLY A 417 5.10 -3.09 6.32
C GLY A 417 4.50 -2.21 7.43
N HIS A 418 3.87 -1.10 6.99
CA HIS A 418 3.03 -0.17 7.76
C HIS A 418 3.69 0.66 8.88
N THR A 419 4.45 0.03 9.79
CA THR A 419 5.04 0.75 10.93
C THR A 419 6.41 1.32 10.60
N PRO A 420 6.61 2.65 10.68
CA PRO A 420 7.93 3.24 10.50
C PRO A 420 8.86 2.77 11.63
N VAL A 421 10.11 2.44 11.28
CA VAL A 421 11.12 1.99 12.23
C VAL A 421 11.85 3.20 12.79
N LYS A 422 11.81 3.35 14.12
CA LYS A 422 12.45 4.48 14.80
C LYS A 422 13.92 4.20 15.10
N GLU A 423 14.76 4.16 14.08
CA GLU A 423 16.19 3.84 14.25
C GLU A 423 16.90 4.86 15.16
N ILE A 424 16.49 6.14 15.13
CA ILE A 424 17.00 7.17 16.06
C ILE A 424 16.76 6.81 17.53
N GLU A 425 15.62 6.19 17.84
CA GLU A 425 15.27 5.74 19.20
C GLU A 425 15.89 4.36 19.53
N GLY A 426 16.72 3.81 18.64
CA GLY A 426 17.38 2.50 18.80
C GLY A 426 16.50 1.31 18.41
N GLU A 427 15.36 1.54 17.75
CA GLU A 427 14.50 0.45 17.28
C GLU A 427 15.22 -0.38 16.21
N ASN A 428 15.07 -1.70 16.34
CA ASN A 428 15.63 -2.65 15.42
C ASN A 428 14.57 -3.15 14.42
N PRO A 429 14.81 -3.07 13.09
CA PRO A 429 13.89 -3.59 12.07
C PRO A 429 13.85 -5.13 12.03
N VAL A 430 14.89 -5.81 12.53
CA VAL A 430 14.95 -7.28 12.63
C VAL A 430 14.63 -7.68 14.07
N LYS A 431 13.43 -8.22 14.27
CA LYS A 431 12.80 -8.54 15.55
C LYS A 431 12.68 -10.06 15.72
N ALA A 432 12.33 -10.51 16.92
CA ALA A 432 12.00 -11.92 17.20
C ALA A 432 13.06 -12.92 16.67
N ASN A 433 14.33 -12.68 17.00
CA ASN A 433 15.48 -13.48 16.53
C ASN A 433 15.57 -13.69 15.01
N GLY A 434 15.08 -12.71 14.23
CA GLY A 434 15.10 -12.77 12.77
C GLY A 434 13.78 -13.22 12.15
N LYS A 435 12.80 -13.67 12.93
CA LYS A 435 11.48 -14.12 12.42
C LYS A 435 10.59 -13.00 11.92
N MET A 436 10.80 -11.78 12.41
CA MET A 436 10.03 -10.61 12.01
C MET A 436 10.97 -9.55 11.43
N ILE A 437 10.71 -9.15 10.19
CA ILE A 437 11.48 -8.15 9.45
C ILE A 437 10.52 -7.02 9.10
N VAL A 438 10.71 -5.88 9.76
CA VAL A 438 9.93 -4.67 9.46
C VAL A 438 10.64 -3.89 8.38
N ILE A 439 9.92 -3.61 7.29
CA ILE A 439 10.38 -2.74 6.22
C ILE A 439 9.48 -1.50 6.15
N ASP A 440 10.07 -0.32 5.98
CA ASP A 440 9.31 0.91 5.80
C ASP A 440 9.74 1.67 4.55
N GLY A 441 8.74 2.22 3.86
CA GLY A 441 8.94 3.16 2.77
C GLY A 441 9.25 4.54 3.34
N GLY A 442 10.45 4.74 3.89
CA GLY A 442 10.91 6.01 4.46
C GLY A 442 11.09 7.16 3.45
N PHE A 443 10.49 7.06 2.26
CA PHE A 443 10.48 8.11 1.24
C PHE A 443 9.53 9.27 1.57
N SER A 444 8.57 9.06 2.48
CA SER A 444 7.67 10.14 2.92
C SER A 444 8.41 11.13 3.82
N LYS A 445 8.46 12.40 3.38
CA LYS A 445 9.04 13.52 4.13
C LYS A 445 8.46 13.65 5.54
N ALA A 446 7.19 13.28 5.73
CA ALA A 446 6.51 13.37 7.01
C ALA A 446 7.10 12.44 8.09
N TYR A 447 7.73 11.33 7.70
CA TYR A 447 8.31 10.36 8.64
C TYR A 447 9.82 10.52 8.83
N GLN A 448 10.50 11.32 8.00
CA GLN A 448 11.95 11.53 8.05
C GLN A 448 12.46 12.02 9.41
N SER A 449 11.70 12.89 10.09
CA SER A 449 12.03 13.39 11.43
C SER A 449 11.94 12.32 12.52
N THR A 450 11.23 11.23 12.26
CA THR A 450 10.96 10.13 13.20
C THR A 450 11.87 8.93 12.94
N THR A 451 12.15 8.61 11.68
CA THR A 451 12.95 7.43 11.28
C THR A 451 14.45 7.72 11.26
N GLY A 452 14.87 8.92 10.84
CA GLY A 452 16.28 9.30 10.67
C GLY A 452 16.98 8.73 9.43
N ILE A 453 16.27 7.92 8.63
CA ILE A 453 16.72 7.32 7.38
C ILE A 453 15.61 7.40 6.33
N ALA A 454 15.95 7.21 5.05
CA ALA A 454 15.00 7.17 3.93
C ALA A 454 14.28 5.81 3.78
N GLY A 455 14.35 4.96 4.80
CA GLY A 455 13.65 3.68 4.89
C GLY A 455 14.51 2.46 4.56
N TYR A 456 13.86 1.29 4.55
CA TYR A 456 14.51 0.00 4.32
C TYR A 456 14.03 -0.68 3.03
N THR A 457 14.95 -1.40 2.39
CA THR A 457 14.62 -2.38 1.34
C THR A 457 15.20 -3.74 1.69
N LEU A 458 14.38 -4.78 1.60
CA LEU A 458 14.82 -6.16 1.78
C LEU A 458 15.19 -6.76 0.42
N LEU A 459 16.42 -7.26 0.31
CA LEU A 459 16.90 -7.99 -0.85
C LEU A 459 16.90 -9.49 -0.53
N TYR A 460 16.25 -10.28 -1.37
CA TYR A 460 16.22 -11.74 -1.27
C TYR A 460 16.89 -12.36 -2.50
N ASN A 461 17.87 -13.24 -2.30
CA ASN A 461 18.51 -13.99 -3.37
C ASN A 461 18.80 -15.44 -2.94
N SER A 462 19.43 -16.23 -3.82
CA SER A 462 19.71 -17.65 -3.59
C SER A 462 20.63 -17.96 -2.41
N TYR A 463 21.22 -16.96 -1.75
CA TYR A 463 22.10 -17.10 -0.58
C TYR A 463 21.49 -16.51 0.70
N GLY A 464 20.27 -15.97 0.64
CA GLY A 464 19.56 -15.43 1.81
C GLY A 464 19.09 -13.98 1.66
N MET A 465 18.87 -13.34 2.81
CA MET A 465 18.23 -12.03 2.95
C MET A 465 19.21 -10.95 3.43
N GLN A 466 19.13 -9.77 2.80
CA GLN A 466 19.89 -8.59 3.19
C GLN A 466 18.96 -7.40 3.34
N LEU A 467 18.97 -6.76 4.50
CA LEU A 467 18.27 -5.51 4.70
C LEU A 467 19.20 -4.36 4.32
N VAL A 468 18.70 -3.39 3.56
CA VAL A 468 19.46 -2.22 3.13
C VAL A 468 18.77 -0.97 3.66
N ALA A 469 19.52 -0.17 4.42
CA ALA A 469 19.05 1.10 4.94
C ALA A 469 19.47 2.23 3.97
N HIS A 470 18.50 3.00 3.51
CA HIS A 470 18.74 4.08 2.57
C HIS A 470 18.99 5.40 3.30
N LYS A 471 20.02 6.13 2.89
CA LYS A 471 20.21 7.52 3.33
C LYS A 471 19.36 8.46 2.47
N HIS A 472 19.17 9.67 2.98
CA HIS A 472 18.42 10.72 2.31
C HIS A 472 18.98 10.99 0.90
N PHE A 473 18.08 11.01 -0.08
CA PHE A 473 18.36 11.53 -1.41
C PHE A 473 18.01 13.02 -1.42
N ASN A 474 19.02 13.89 -1.40
CA ASN A 474 18.81 15.33 -1.34
C ASN A 474 18.58 15.92 -2.75
N SER A 475 19.53 15.73 -3.66
CA SER A 475 19.41 16.17 -5.06
C SER A 475 20.32 15.37 -6.00
N LYS A 476 20.10 15.51 -7.31
CA LYS A 476 20.97 14.89 -8.32
C LYS A 476 22.35 15.53 -8.30
N GLU A 477 22.41 16.84 -8.10
CA GLU A 477 23.64 17.62 -8.02
C GLU A 477 24.51 17.18 -6.83
N ASP A 478 23.92 16.99 -5.65
CA ASP A 478 24.65 16.57 -4.44
C ASP A 478 25.34 15.22 -4.64
N ILE A 479 24.67 14.25 -5.27
CA ILE A 479 25.25 12.92 -5.52
C ILE A 479 26.40 13.00 -6.52
N LEU A 480 26.25 13.81 -7.56
CA LEU A 480 27.29 13.99 -8.58
C LEU A 480 28.52 14.73 -8.02
N LEU A 481 28.33 15.63 -7.06
CA LEU A 481 29.40 16.42 -6.44
C LEU A 481 30.09 15.69 -5.28
N GLU A 482 29.33 15.06 -4.38
CA GLU A 482 29.86 14.44 -3.16
C GLU A 482 30.28 12.98 -3.38
N GLY A 483 29.96 12.38 -4.54
CA GLY A 483 30.27 10.98 -4.86
C GLY A 483 29.73 9.98 -3.84
N THR A 484 28.77 10.41 -3.02
CA THR A 484 28.30 9.65 -1.88
C THR A 484 27.35 8.59 -2.37
N ASP A 485 27.81 7.33 -2.32
CA ASP A 485 26.94 6.18 -2.53
C ASP A 485 25.85 6.24 -1.45
N VAL A 486 24.58 6.39 -1.84
CA VAL A 486 23.42 6.69 -0.97
C VAL A 486 23.08 5.52 -0.02
N LEU A 487 23.93 4.49 0.02
CA LEU A 487 23.68 3.20 0.63
C LEU A 487 24.53 3.06 1.90
N SER A 488 23.87 2.96 3.06
CA SER A 488 24.46 2.28 4.20
C SER A 488 23.94 0.85 4.23
N VAL A 489 24.70 -0.08 3.65
CA VAL A 489 24.39 -1.50 3.76
C VAL A 489 24.59 -1.93 5.21
N LYS A 490 23.51 -2.30 5.88
CA LYS A 490 23.55 -2.88 7.22
C LYS A 490 22.60 -4.07 7.30
N ARG A 491 23.19 -5.19 7.72
CA ARG A 491 22.56 -6.36 8.35
C ARG A 491 22.18 -7.49 7.41
N LEU A 492 22.91 -8.58 7.57
CA LEU A 492 22.58 -9.88 7.04
C LEU A 492 21.48 -10.46 7.93
N VAL A 493 20.30 -10.67 7.37
CA VAL A 493 19.11 -11.09 8.14
C VAL A 493 19.06 -12.60 8.28
N ASP A 494 19.42 -13.30 7.21
CA ASP A 494 19.59 -14.74 7.21
C ASP A 494 20.71 -15.12 6.23
N LYS A 495 21.61 -15.99 6.66
CA LYS A 495 22.67 -16.57 5.84
C LYS A 495 22.38 -18.05 5.66
N GLU A 496 21.65 -18.40 4.62
CA GLU A 496 21.69 -19.79 4.18
C GLU A 496 23.10 -20.06 3.63
N LEU A 497 23.84 -20.92 4.34
CA LEU A 497 25.17 -21.36 3.91
C LEU A 497 25.08 -22.22 2.64
N GLU A 498 23.90 -22.77 2.35
CA GLU A 498 23.59 -23.53 1.14
C GLU A 498 22.75 -22.71 0.16
N ARG A 499 23.11 -22.82 -1.12
CA ARG A 499 22.45 -22.05 -2.18
C ARG A 499 21.09 -22.66 -2.53
N LYS A 500 20.01 -21.89 -2.40
CA LYS A 500 18.68 -22.25 -2.89
C LYS A 500 18.64 -22.40 -4.41
N MET A 501 17.99 -23.47 -4.86
CA MET A 501 17.73 -23.80 -6.25
C MET A 501 16.30 -23.41 -6.65
N VAL A 502 16.05 -23.22 -7.94
CA VAL A 502 14.70 -22.84 -8.44
C VAL A 502 13.64 -23.85 -8.03
N LEU A 503 13.99 -25.14 -7.95
CA LEU A 503 13.10 -26.23 -7.54
C LEU A 503 12.48 -26.02 -6.14
N GLU A 504 13.17 -25.27 -5.28
CA GLU A 504 12.80 -25.04 -3.87
C GLU A 504 12.03 -23.72 -3.68
N THR A 505 11.62 -23.07 -4.77
CA THR A 505 10.88 -21.81 -4.77
C THR A 505 9.43 -22.02 -5.20
N ASN A 506 8.54 -21.05 -5.00
CA ASN A 506 7.16 -21.13 -5.50
C ASN A 506 7.12 -21.37 -7.02
N VAL A 507 8.05 -20.76 -7.76
CA VAL A 507 8.18 -20.99 -9.21
C VAL A 507 8.55 -22.45 -9.50
N GLY A 508 9.43 -23.05 -8.69
CA GLY A 508 9.76 -24.47 -8.76
C GLY A 508 8.55 -25.38 -8.53
N GLU A 509 7.73 -25.06 -7.52
CA GLU A 509 6.51 -25.80 -7.22
C GLU A 509 5.50 -25.73 -8.38
N GLU A 510 5.30 -24.57 -8.99
CA GLU A 510 4.46 -24.40 -10.18
C GLU A 510 4.97 -25.21 -11.36
N LEU A 511 6.27 -25.14 -11.66
CA LEU A 511 6.89 -25.92 -12.73
C LEU A 511 6.75 -27.43 -12.51
N LEU A 512 6.87 -27.90 -11.26
CA LEU A 512 6.66 -29.31 -10.92
C LEU A 512 5.20 -29.75 -11.12
N LYS A 513 4.24 -28.90 -10.77
CA LYS A 513 2.81 -29.14 -11.03
C LYS A 513 2.53 -29.22 -12.53
N GLU A 514 3.07 -28.28 -13.33
CA GLU A 514 2.96 -28.32 -14.79
C GLU A 514 3.55 -29.60 -15.38
N ILE A 515 4.74 -30.01 -14.95
CA ILE A 515 5.38 -31.27 -15.36
C ILE A 515 4.48 -32.46 -15.03
N SER A 516 3.83 -32.47 -13.86
CA SER A 516 2.90 -33.54 -13.47
C SER A 516 1.70 -33.60 -14.41
N ILE A 517 1.04 -32.45 -14.64
CA ILE A 517 -0.11 -32.34 -15.54
C ILE A 517 0.25 -32.82 -16.96
N LEU A 518 1.40 -32.40 -17.48
CA LEU A 518 1.88 -32.82 -18.80
C LEU A 518 2.17 -34.33 -18.86
N LYS A 519 2.70 -34.92 -17.80
CA LYS A 519 2.91 -36.37 -17.71
C LYS A 519 1.58 -37.12 -17.73
N ASP A 520 0.55 -36.62 -17.05
CA ASP A 520 -0.77 -37.24 -17.01
C ASP A 520 -1.51 -37.09 -18.35
N LEU A 521 -1.43 -35.92 -19.00
CA LEU A 521 -1.94 -35.72 -20.37
C LEU A 521 -1.25 -36.65 -21.37
N ARG A 522 0.07 -36.85 -21.23
CA ARG A 522 0.80 -37.80 -22.06
C ARG A 522 0.29 -39.23 -21.83
N LYS A 523 0.10 -39.65 -20.57
CA LYS A 523 -0.46 -40.98 -20.27
C LYS A 523 -1.83 -41.14 -20.92
N TYR A 524 -2.74 -40.17 -20.75
CA TYR A 524 -4.08 -40.20 -21.34
C TYR A 524 -4.08 -40.29 -22.88
N ARG A 525 -3.13 -39.63 -23.55
CA ARG A 525 -3.03 -39.65 -25.02
C ARG A 525 -2.45 -40.95 -25.59
N TYR A 526 -1.71 -41.71 -24.78
CA TYR A 526 -1.06 -42.96 -25.18
C TYR A 526 -1.59 -44.19 -24.43
N SER A 527 -2.66 -44.02 -23.64
CA SER A 527 -3.56 -45.06 -23.13
C SER A 527 -4.79 -45.13 -24.01
#